data_AF-A0A257A7S3-F1
#
_entry.id   AF-A0A257A7S3-F1
#
_cell.length_a   1.000
_cell.length_b   1.000
_cell.length_c   1.000
_cell.angle_alpha   90.00
_cell.angle_beta   90.00
_cell.angle_gamma   90.00
#
_symmetry.space_group_name_H-M   'P 1'
#
loop_
_entity.id
_entity.type
_entity.pdbx_description
1 polymer ?
#
loop_
_entity_poly.entity_id
_entity_poly.type
_entity_poly.pdbx_seq_one_letter_code
_entity_poly.pdbx_strand_id
1 'polypeptide(L)'
;MLLEGNGYKAISLSAMGSLGAIFFSFLILIPFRFLLGSPFNFYTIFKDIIPWILLAISIILIATEKSLEHVIHASAIFFLSGIFGMLIFNLSLSSPIHAPASPLFPALAGLFGMPTLLLSLKEREIPPQYIEEAEVDVVEAGKGIGIGTASGSMVSILPGVTSAVATIIALVARGKRNKEDTIVTLSAVNTANAFFVVLALFVVERARSGAALAIQEMKSILKWDSIMPPP
;
A
#
# COMPACT_ATOMS: atom_id res chain seq x y z
N MET A 1 -4.31 -8.89 -19.04
CA MET A 1 -3.07 -8.49 -19.74
C MET A 1 -2.10 -9.65 -19.92
N LEU A 2 -1.54 -10.28 -18.87
CA LEU A 2 -0.62 -11.43 -19.07
C LEU A 2 -1.25 -12.58 -19.87
N LEU A 3 -2.43 -13.04 -19.44
CA LEU A 3 -3.19 -14.10 -20.14
C LEU A 3 -3.78 -13.66 -21.49
N GLU A 4 -3.61 -12.39 -21.85
CA GLU A 4 -4.04 -11.82 -23.14
C GLU A 4 -2.83 -11.65 -24.10
N GLY A 5 -1.63 -12.12 -23.72
CA GLY A 5 -0.40 -11.91 -24.49
C GLY A 5 0.28 -10.54 -24.27
N ASN A 6 -0.28 -9.69 -23.40
CA ASN A 6 0.12 -8.29 -23.21
C ASN A 6 0.95 -8.05 -21.93
N GLY A 7 1.76 -9.03 -21.51
CA GLY A 7 2.58 -8.97 -20.30
C GLY A 7 3.65 -7.88 -20.36
N TYR A 8 4.36 -7.76 -21.49
CA TYR A 8 5.35 -6.69 -21.70
C TYR A 8 4.73 -5.30 -21.52
N LYS A 9 3.58 -5.07 -22.18
CA LYS A 9 2.80 -3.83 -22.07
C LYS A 9 2.45 -3.50 -20.62
N ALA A 10 1.98 -4.49 -19.84
CA ALA A 10 1.65 -4.31 -18.44
C ALA A 10 2.87 -3.94 -17.58
N ILE A 11 4.03 -4.56 -17.81
CA ILE A 11 5.28 -4.25 -17.10
C ILE A 11 5.76 -2.84 -17.45
N SER A 12 5.76 -2.47 -18.74
CA SER A 12 6.15 -1.13 -19.19
C SER A 12 5.30 -0.02 -18.55
N LEU A 13 3.97 -0.18 -18.55
CA LEU A 13 3.05 0.75 -17.90
C LEU A 13 3.29 0.84 -16.38
N SER A 14 3.53 -0.30 -15.73
CA SER A 14 3.84 -0.34 -14.29
C SER A 14 5.14 0.38 -13.97
N ALA A 15 6.18 0.20 -14.79
CA ALA A 15 7.47 0.87 -14.65
C ALA A 15 7.32 2.39 -14.85
N MET A 16 6.59 2.81 -15.89
CA MET A 16 6.29 4.22 -16.15
C MET A 16 5.53 4.87 -14.97
N GLY A 17 4.49 4.20 -14.46
CA GLY A 17 3.73 4.69 -13.30
C GLY A 17 4.59 4.83 -12.04
N SER A 18 5.47 3.85 -11.81
CA SER A 18 6.41 3.85 -10.68
C SER A 18 7.45 4.97 -10.80
N LEU A 19 8.06 5.14 -11.97
CA LEU A 19 9.06 6.17 -12.22
C LEU A 19 8.45 7.57 -12.08
N GLY A 20 7.27 7.78 -12.64
CA GLY A 20 6.53 9.02 -12.44
C GLY A 20 6.20 9.27 -10.96
N ALA A 21 5.77 8.25 -10.22
CA ALA A 21 5.49 8.40 -8.80
C ALA A 21 6.73 8.75 -7.97
N ILE A 22 7.91 8.23 -8.30
CA ILE A 22 9.17 8.66 -7.67
C ILE A 22 9.42 10.15 -7.94
N PHE A 23 9.28 10.60 -9.19
CA PHE A 23 9.44 12.01 -9.55
C PHE A 23 8.49 12.92 -8.75
N PHE A 24 7.19 12.59 -8.72
CA PHE A 24 6.21 13.34 -7.94
C PHE A 24 6.46 13.24 -6.43
N SER A 25 6.94 12.10 -5.94
CA SER A 25 7.27 11.91 -4.53
C SER A 25 8.40 12.84 -4.10
N PHE A 26 9.45 12.98 -4.91
CA PHE A 26 10.51 13.96 -4.68
C PHE A 26 10.01 15.40 -4.73
N LEU A 27 9.09 15.72 -5.66
CA LEU A 27 8.49 17.05 -5.76
C LEU A 27 7.74 17.46 -4.48
N ILE A 28 7.01 16.51 -3.87
CA ILE A 28 6.23 16.77 -2.65
C ILE A 28 6.97 16.39 -1.35
N LEU A 29 8.21 15.92 -1.44
CA LEU A 29 8.97 15.38 -0.29
C LEU A 29 9.14 16.41 0.83
N ILE A 30 9.61 17.61 0.50
CA ILE A 30 9.83 18.69 1.48
C ILE A 30 8.50 19.17 2.09
N PRO A 31 7.46 19.48 1.29
CA PRO A 31 6.13 19.77 1.83
C PRO A 31 5.62 18.68 2.78
N PHE A 32 5.74 17.41 2.40
CA PHE A 32 5.26 16.28 3.19
C PHE A 32 6.03 16.14 4.51
N ARG A 33 7.36 16.33 4.49
CA ARG A 33 8.21 16.35 5.68
C ARG A 33 7.79 17.44 6.65
N PHE A 34 7.59 18.67 6.17
CA PHE A 34 7.16 19.79 7.02
C PHE A 34 5.74 19.59 7.55
N LEU A 35 4.86 18.97 6.77
CA LEU A 35 3.50 18.66 7.20
C LEU A 35 3.53 17.70 8.41
N LEU A 36 4.26 16.59 8.31
CA LEU A 36 4.28 15.58 9.36
C LEU A 36 5.15 15.96 10.58
N GLY A 37 6.33 16.52 10.34
CA GLY A 37 7.30 16.91 11.35
C GLY A 37 7.35 18.42 11.58
N SER A 38 8.46 18.92 12.14
CA SER A 38 8.65 20.36 12.33
C SER A 38 8.64 21.11 10.99
N PRO A 39 7.95 22.27 10.88
CA PRO A 39 7.36 23.06 11.97
C PRO A 39 5.89 22.73 12.30
N PHE A 40 5.13 22.12 11.39
CA PHE A 40 3.68 21.99 11.56
C PHE A 40 3.29 20.88 12.53
N ASN A 41 4.08 19.80 12.60
CA ASN A 41 3.90 18.66 13.49
C ASN A 41 2.47 18.09 13.45
N PHE A 42 1.84 18.03 12.27
CA PHE A 42 0.46 17.53 12.16
C PHE A 42 0.30 16.10 12.67
N TYR A 43 1.38 15.31 12.66
CA TYR A 43 1.35 13.95 13.18
C TYR A 43 0.87 13.87 14.64
N THR A 44 1.16 14.88 15.48
CA THR A 44 0.71 14.92 16.88
C THR A 44 -0.81 14.96 16.99
N ILE A 45 -1.46 15.84 16.21
CA ILE A 45 -2.93 15.95 16.15
C ILE A 45 -3.51 14.70 15.47
N PHE A 46 -2.85 14.24 14.41
CA PHE A 46 -3.30 13.12 13.61
C PHE A 46 -3.35 11.82 14.42
N LYS A 47 -2.38 11.60 15.31
CA LYS A 47 -2.28 10.38 16.12
C LYS A 47 -3.55 10.10 16.94
N ASP A 48 -4.18 11.13 17.49
CA ASP A 48 -5.34 10.98 18.37
C ASP A 48 -6.62 10.67 17.58
N ILE A 49 -6.68 11.05 16.30
CA ILE A 49 -7.83 10.79 15.42
C ILE A 49 -7.68 9.51 14.57
N ILE A 50 -6.50 8.88 14.53
CA ILE A 50 -6.24 7.64 13.75
C ILE A 50 -7.33 6.58 13.94
N PRO A 51 -7.75 6.20 15.17
CA PRO A 51 -8.76 5.15 15.34
C PRO A 51 -10.08 5.47 14.63
N TRP A 52 -10.50 6.73 14.66
CA TRP A 52 -11.71 7.21 13.98
C TRP A 52 -11.55 7.21 12.47
N ILE A 53 -10.37 7.58 11.96
CA ILE A 53 -10.06 7.50 10.52
C ILE A 53 -10.13 6.06 10.03
N LEU A 54 -9.52 5.11 10.76
CA LEU A 54 -9.54 3.70 10.39
C LEU A 54 -10.96 3.12 10.41
N LEU A 55 -11.76 3.50 11.41
CA LEU A 55 -13.16 3.11 11.48
C LEU A 55 -13.95 3.69 10.31
N ALA A 56 -13.75 4.97 9.98
CA ALA A 56 -14.41 5.62 8.85
C ALA A 56 -14.04 4.96 7.51
N ILE A 57 -12.75 4.69 7.27
CA ILE A 57 -12.29 3.97 6.07
C ILE A 57 -12.94 2.59 5.99
N SER A 58 -12.99 1.85 7.10
CA SER A 58 -13.59 0.52 7.14
C SER A 58 -15.08 0.57 6.82
N ILE A 59 -15.82 1.51 7.43
CA ILE A 59 -17.25 1.74 7.16
C ILE A 59 -17.47 2.10 5.69
N ILE A 60 -16.68 3.02 5.14
CA ILE A 60 -16.79 3.44 3.74
C ILE A 60 -16.56 2.24 2.82
N LEU A 61 -15.48 1.49 3.00
CA LEU A 61 -15.18 0.34 2.15
C LEU A 61 -16.32 -0.68 2.17
N ILE A 62 -16.85 -1.01 3.34
CA ILE A 62 -17.97 -1.94 3.50
C ILE A 62 -19.25 -1.38 2.86
N ALA A 63 -19.57 -0.11 3.11
CA ALA A 63 -20.80 0.53 2.63
C ALA A 63 -20.79 0.79 1.11
N THR A 64 -19.61 0.89 0.49
CA THR A 64 -19.45 1.09 -0.96
C THR A 64 -19.54 -0.20 -1.79
N GLU A 65 -19.77 -1.34 -1.15
CA GLU A 65 -20.01 -2.60 -1.85
C GLU A 65 -21.28 -2.55 -2.71
N LYS A 66 -21.26 -3.28 -3.83
CA LYS A 66 -22.25 -3.12 -4.91
C LYS A 66 -23.66 -3.60 -4.56
N SER A 67 -23.80 -4.50 -3.59
CA SER A 67 -25.10 -5.02 -3.16
C SER A 67 -25.11 -5.31 -1.66
N LEU A 68 -26.30 -5.39 -1.07
CA LEU A 68 -26.47 -5.72 0.35
C LEU A 68 -25.82 -7.07 0.71
N GLU A 69 -25.86 -8.04 -0.19
CA GLU A 69 -25.18 -9.32 -0.02
C GLU A 69 -23.66 -9.14 0.10
N HIS A 70 -23.04 -8.34 -0.77
CA HIS A 70 -21.61 -8.03 -0.68
C HIS A 70 -21.26 -7.25 0.59
N VAL A 71 -22.14 -6.34 1.04
CA VAL A 71 -21.98 -5.62 2.32
C VAL A 71 -21.97 -6.60 3.49
N ILE A 72 -22.87 -7.59 3.50
CA ILE A 72 -22.91 -8.62 4.55
C ILE A 72 -21.63 -9.47 4.52
N HIS A 73 -21.18 -9.91 3.33
CA HIS A 73 -19.94 -10.66 3.19
C HIS A 73 -18.71 -9.83 3.63
N ALA A 74 -18.61 -8.56 3.23
CA ALA A 74 -17.53 -7.67 3.63
C ALA A 74 -17.52 -7.43 5.14
N SER A 75 -18.70 -7.23 5.74
CA SER A 75 -18.85 -7.10 7.19
C SER A 75 -18.41 -8.36 7.93
N ALA A 76 -18.83 -9.54 7.44
CA ALA A 76 -18.44 -10.82 8.01
C ALA A 76 -16.91 -11.02 7.95
N ILE A 77 -16.28 -10.72 6.81
CA ILE A 77 -14.83 -10.78 6.64
C ILE A 77 -14.13 -9.80 7.60
N PHE A 78 -14.63 -8.58 7.73
CA PHE A 78 -14.07 -7.57 8.65
C PHE A 78 -14.08 -8.07 10.10
N PHE A 79 -15.21 -8.54 10.61
CA PHE A 79 -15.30 -9.06 11.98
C PHE A 79 -14.49 -10.34 12.18
N LEU A 80 -14.51 -11.27 11.23
CA LEU A 80 -13.70 -12.48 11.28
C LEU A 80 -12.21 -12.16 11.31
N SER A 81 -11.75 -11.19 10.52
CA SER A 81 -10.34 -10.75 10.53
C SER A 81 -9.95 -10.12 11.87
N GLY A 82 -10.84 -9.34 12.49
CA GLY A 82 -10.64 -8.76 13.82
C GLY A 82 -10.56 -9.83 14.91
N ILE A 83 -11.50 -10.77 14.92
CA ILE A 83 -11.51 -11.92 15.85
C ILE A 83 -10.24 -12.76 15.66
N PHE A 84 -9.88 -13.07 14.41
CA PHE A 84 -8.67 -13.80 14.09
C PHE A 84 -7.42 -13.09 14.64
N GLY A 85 -7.31 -11.77 14.45
CA GLY A 85 -6.25 -10.95 15.03
C GLY A 85 -6.17 -11.09 16.56
N MET A 86 -7.30 -10.93 17.26
CA MET A 86 -7.36 -11.10 18.71
C MET A 86 -6.92 -12.49 19.15
N LEU A 87 -7.29 -13.54 18.42
CA LEU A 87 -6.90 -14.91 18.75
C LEU A 87 -5.40 -15.13 18.58
N ILE A 88 -4.83 -14.74 17.43
CA ILE A 88 -3.40 -15.02 17.15
C ILE A 88 -2.46 -14.25 18.09
N PHE A 89 -2.83 -13.05 18.53
CA PHE A 89 -2.01 -12.25 19.46
C PHE A 89 -2.05 -12.79 20.91
N ASN A 90 -3.01 -13.66 21.24
CA ASN A 90 -3.09 -14.33 22.53
C ASN A 90 -2.39 -15.71 22.54
N LEU A 91 -1.84 -16.15 21.40
CA LEU A 91 -1.12 -17.42 21.32
C LEU A 91 0.29 -17.29 21.89
N SER A 92 0.66 -18.20 22.79
CA SER A 92 2.05 -18.38 23.22
C SER A 92 2.78 -19.22 22.18
N LEU A 93 3.71 -18.60 21.46
CA LEU A 93 4.49 -19.27 20.42
C LEU A 93 5.92 -19.53 20.89
N SER A 94 6.38 -20.75 20.67
CA SER A 94 7.75 -21.18 20.93
C SER A 94 8.36 -21.70 19.64
N SER A 95 9.55 -21.21 19.30
CA SER A 95 10.28 -21.70 18.13
C SER A 95 11.14 -22.92 18.51
N PRO A 96 11.08 -24.02 17.75
CA PRO A 96 11.96 -25.19 17.97
C PRO A 96 13.46 -24.86 17.88
N ILE A 97 13.80 -23.78 17.17
CA ILE A 97 15.19 -23.32 16.95
C ILE A 97 15.54 -22.09 17.81
N HIS A 98 14.74 -21.76 18.83
CA HIS A 98 14.92 -20.59 19.70
C HIS A 98 14.97 -19.23 18.97
N ALA A 99 14.45 -19.17 17.75
CA ALA A 99 14.29 -17.91 17.03
C ALA A 99 13.06 -17.11 17.55
N PRO A 100 13.05 -15.77 17.44
CA PRO A 100 11.87 -14.97 17.75
C PRO A 100 10.65 -15.48 16.98
N ALA A 101 9.61 -15.89 17.71
CA ALA A 101 8.39 -16.42 17.12
C ALA A 101 7.32 -15.33 17.08
N SER A 102 6.98 -14.88 15.88
CA SER A 102 5.87 -13.93 15.66
C SER A 102 4.66 -14.66 15.10
N PRO A 103 3.44 -14.45 15.65
CA PRO A 103 2.22 -15.02 15.10
C PRO A 103 1.88 -14.45 13.72
N LEU A 104 2.43 -13.27 13.39
CA LEU A 104 2.11 -12.57 12.15
C LEU A 104 2.66 -13.26 10.91
N PHE A 105 3.85 -13.86 10.98
CA PHE A 105 4.45 -14.50 9.80
C PHE A 105 3.62 -15.71 9.31
N PRO A 106 3.28 -16.71 10.15
CA PRO A 106 2.41 -17.81 9.74
C PRO A 106 1.00 -17.35 9.35
N ALA A 107 0.43 -16.38 10.06
CA ALA A 107 -0.90 -15.84 9.77
C ALA A 107 -0.95 -15.19 8.38
N LEU A 108 -0.01 -14.29 8.07
CA LEU A 108 0.06 -13.61 6.78
C LEU A 108 0.41 -14.59 5.65
N ALA A 109 1.32 -15.54 5.90
CA ALA A 109 1.65 -16.59 4.93
C ALA A 109 0.43 -17.46 4.61
N GLY A 110 -0.36 -17.84 5.62
CA GLY A 110 -1.58 -18.65 5.44
C GLY A 110 -2.73 -17.89 4.77
N LEU A 111 -2.94 -16.63 5.11
CA LEU A 111 -4.04 -15.83 4.57
C LEU A 111 -3.77 -15.26 3.17
N PHE A 112 -2.51 -14.95 2.83
CA PHE A 112 -2.18 -14.27 1.58
C PHE A 112 -1.25 -15.09 0.66
N GLY A 113 -0.26 -15.78 1.24
CA GLY A 113 0.72 -16.56 0.47
C GLY A 113 0.17 -17.88 -0.04
N MET A 114 -0.38 -18.69 0.86
CA MET A 114 -0.88 -20.04 0.56
C MET A 114 -1.98 -20.06 -0.52
N PRO A 115 -3.00 -19.19 -0.50
CA PRO A 115 -4.02 -19.18 -1.55
C PRO A 115 -3.42 -18.88 -2.93
N THR A 116 -2.44 -17.99 -3.01
CA THR A 116 -1.75 -17.64 -4.27
C THR A 116 -0.96 -18.84 -4.80
N LEU A 117 -0.26 -19.57 -3.93
CA LEU A 117 0.45 -20.79 -4.30
C LEU A 117 -0.50 -21.89 -4.75
N LEU A 118 -1.59 -22.12 -4.01
CA LEU A 118 -2.62 -23.09 -4.37
C LEU A 118 -3.27 -22.78 -5.73
N LEU A 119 -3.55 -21.51 -6.00
CA LEU A 119 -4.07 -21.07 -7.30
C LEU A 119 -3.05 -21.24 -8.42
N SER A 120 -1.75 -21.09 -8.13
CA SER A 120 -0.67 -21.26 -9.10
C SER A 120 -0.43 -22.73 -9.46
N LEU A 121 -0.79 -23.68 -8.57
CA LEU A 121 -0.78 -25.11 -8.89
C LEU A 121 -1.83 -25.49 -9.94
N LYS A 122 -2.88 -24.68 -10.11
CA LYS A 122 -3.85 -24.89 -11.18
C LYS A 122 -3.22 -24.42 -12.49
N GLU A 123 -2.76 -25.36 -13.29
CA GLU A 123 -2.10 -25.09 -14.57
C GLU A 123 -2.92 -24.12 -15.43
N ARG A 124 -2.29 -22.99 -15.79
CA ARG A 124 -2.73 -22.10 -16.85
C ARG A 124 -1.56 -21.94 -17.80
N GLU A 125 -1.73 -22.37 -19.05
CA GLU A 125 -0.74 -22.11 -20.08
C GLU A 125 -0.62 -20.59 -20.29
N ILE A 126 0.61 -20.07 -20.18
CA ILE A 126 0.90 -18.67 -20.50
C ILE A 126 1.03 -18.57 -22.02
N PRO A 127 0.18 -17.79 -22.72
CA PRO A 127 0.27 -17.67 -24.17
C PRO A 127 1.55 -16.92 -24.58
N PRO A 128 1.98 -17.02 -25.85
CA PRO A 128 3.02 -16.18 -26.41
C PRO A 128 2.76 -14.69 -26.13
N GLN A 129 3.81 -13.93 -25.83
CA GLN A 129 3.71 -12.52 -25.45
C GLN A 129 4.15 -11.61 -26.58
N TYR A 130 3.40 -10.52 -26.79
CA TYR A 130 3.71 -9.47 -27.75
C TYR A 130 4.58 -8.40 -27.09
N ILE A 131 5.71 -8.06 -27.73
CA ILE A 131 6.58 -6.96 -27.31
C ILE A 131 6.13 -5.69 -28.01
N GLU A 132 5.05 -5.12 -27.51
CA GLU A 132 4.48 -3.86 -28.00
C GLU A 132 4.42 -2.84 -26.87
N GLU A 133 4.90 -1.62 -27.14
CA GLU A 133 4.75 -0.52 -26.20
C GLU A 133 3.28 -0.09 -26.11
N ALA A 134 2.89 0.40 -24.93
CA ALA A 134 1.58 0.98 -24.78
C ALA A 134 1.53 2.35 -25.44
N GLU A 135 0.52 2.58 -26.27
CA GLU A 135 0.10 3.95 -26.57
C GLU A 135 -0.50 4.55 -25.30
N VAL A 136 0.15 5.59 -24.77
CA VAL A 136 -0.24 6.25 -23.53
C VAL A 136 -0.55 7.71 -23.81
N ASP A 137 -1.73 8.14 -23.41
CA ASP A 137 -2.02 9.56 -23.26
C ASP A 137 -1.23 10.10 -22.06
N VAL A 138 -0.19 10.87 -22.34
CA VAL A 138 0.74 11.42 -21.34
C VAL A 138 0.02 12.27 -20.30
N VAL A 139 -1.04 13.00 -20.70
CA VAL A 139 -1.80 13.86 -19.80
C VAL A 139 -2.61 13.02 -18.82
N GLU A 140 -3.28 11.99 -19.33
CA GLU A 140 -4.08 11.09 -18.49
C GLU A 140 -3.21 10.21 -17.59
N ALA A 141 -2.07 9.74 -18.09
CA ALA A 141 -1.07 9.05 -17.28
C ALA A 141 -0.52 9.96 -16.19
N GLY A 142 -0.18 11.21 -16.50
CA GLY A 142 0.28 12.20 -15.53
C GLY A 142 -0.73 12.46 -14.42
N LYS A 143 -2.02 12.62 -14.76
CA LYS A 143 -3.11 12.72 -13.76
C LYS A 143 -3.20 11.47 -12.89
N GLY A 144 -3.17 10.29 -13.51
CA GLY A 144 -3.21 9.01 -12.79
C GLY A 144 -2.04 8.83 -11.83
N ILE A 145 -0.84 9.22 -12.24
CA ILE A 145 0.38 9.20 -11.42
C ILE A 145 0.27 10.20 -10.27
N GLY A 146 -0.20 11.42 -10.53
CA GLY A 146 -0.37 12.45 -9.49
C GLY A 146 -1.38 12.05 -8.43
N ILE A 147 -2.58 11.61 -8.84
CA ILE A 147 -3.63 11.11 -7.93
C ILE A 147 -3.13 9.88 -7.16
N GLY A 148 -2.44 8.96 -7.86
CA GLY A 148 -1.88 7.77 -7.24
C GLY A 148 -0.81 8.11 -6.19
N THR A 149 0.08 9.05 -6.50
CA THR A 149 1.13 9.50 -5.59
C THR A 149 0.53 10.16 -4.34
N ALA A 150 -0.46 11.03 -4.52
CA ALA A 150 -1.16 11.67 -3.41
C ALA A 150 -1.90 10.66 -2.53
N SER A 151 -2.57 9.68 -3.13
CA SER A 151 -3.29 8.64 -2.39
C SER A 151 -2.32 7.73 -1.63
N GLY A 152 -1.22 7.33 -2.27
CA GLY A 152 -0.18 6.51 -1.66
C GLY A 152 0.54 7.21 -0.51
N SER A 153 0.86 8.50 -0.66
CA SER A 153 1.48 9.29 0.40
C SER A 153 0.53 9.48 1.60
N MET A 154 -0.76 9.70 1.35
CA MET A 154 -1.75 9.86 2.41
C MET A 154 -1.91 8.60 3.27
N VAL A 155 -1.94 7.40 2.67
CA VAL A 155 -2.10 6.17 3.46
C VAL A 155 -0.81 5.69 4.11
N SER A 156 0.35 6.15 3.64
CA SER A 156 1.66 5.72 4.15
C SER A 156 1.87 6.00 5.64
N ILE A 157 1.14 6.97 6.21
CA ILE A 157 1.22 7.34 7.63
C ILE A 157 0.19 6.64 8.50
N LEU A 158 -0.82 6.01 7.89
CA LEU A 158 -1.94 5.38 8.58
C LEU A 158 -1.57 3.93 8.95
N PRO A 159 -1.59 3.55 10.24
CA PRO A 159 -1.30 2.17 10.63
C PRO A 159 -2.41 1.25 10.13
N GLY A 160 -2.03 0.11 9.53
CA GLY A 160 -2.97 -0.91 9.07
C GLY A 160 -3.68 -0.61 7.74
N VAL A 161 -3.52 0.58 7.16
CA VAL A 161 -4.06 0.91 5.83
C VAL A 161 -3.02 0.59 4.78
N THR A 162 -3.38 -0.26 3.81
CA THR A 162 -2.47 -0.69 2.75
C THR A 162 -2.61 0.16 1.49
N SER A 163 -1.65 0.03 0.59
CA SER A 163 -1.71 0.64 -0.74
C SER A 163 -2.92 0.17 -1.57
N ALA A 164 -3.54 -0.98 -1.22
CA ALA A 164 -4.78 -1.42 -1.84
C ALA A 164 -5.93 -0.42 -1.59
N VAL A 165 -6.07 0.08 -0.36
CA VAL A 165 -7.10 1.08 -0.02
C VAL A 165 -6.82 2.40 -0.75
N ALA A 166 -5.56 2.86 -0.76
CA ALA A 166 -5.18 4.03 -1.55
C ALA A 166 -5.45 3.86 -3.05
N THR A 167 -5.27 2.65 -3.58
CA THR A 167 -5.57 2.37 -4.98
C THR A 167 -7.06 2.50 -5.25
N ILE A 168 -7.91 1.96 -4.38
CA ILE A 168 -9.36 2.12 -4.50
C ILE A 168 -9.73 3.61 -4.51
N ILE A 169 -9.19 4.39 -3.56
CA ILE A 169 -9.42 5.84 -3.49
C ILE A 169 -8.95 6.52 -4.78
N ALA A 170 -7.75 6.22 -5.26
CA ALA A 170 -7.18 6.82 -6.46
C ALA A 170 -8.00 6.50 -7.72
N LEU A 171 -8.46 5.25 -7.87
CA LEU A 171 -9.26 4.81 -9.02
C LEU A 171 -10.67 5.40 -8.99
N VAL A 172 -11.27 5.54 -7.80
CA VAL A 172 -12.57 6.24 -7.64
C VAL A 172 -12.42 7.72 -7.97
N ALA A 173 -11.41 8.40 -7.42
CA ALA A 173 -11.15 9.82 -7.67
C ALA A 173 -10.85 10.11 -9.16
N ARG A 174 -10.21 9.18 -9.84
CA ARG A 174 -9.88 9.31 -11.27
C ARG A 174 -11.08 9.08 -12.20
N GLY A 175 -12.06 8.26 -11.80
CA GLY A 175 -13.29 8.01 -12.55
C GLY A 175 -13.17 7.20 -13.86
N LYS A 176 -12.00 7.17 -14.52
CA LYS A 176 -11.73 6.37 -15.73
C LYS A 176 -11.20 4.97 -15.41
N ARG A 177 -11.63 3.96 -16.18
CA ARG A 177 -11.45 2.52 -15.86
C ARG A 177 -10.88 1.66 -17.02
N ASN A 178 -10.06 2.20 -17.92
CA ASN A 178 -9.29 1.35 -18.84
C ASN A 178 -8.20 0.56 -18.06
N LYS A 179 -7.77 -0.58 -18.60
CA LYS A 179 -6.84 -1.49 -17.91
C LYS A 179 -5.46 -0.86 -17.76
N GLU A 180 -4.99 -0.18 -18.80
CA GLU A 180 -3.67 0.41 -18.90
C GLU A 180 -3.45 1.48 -17.82
N ASP A 181 -4.28 2.50 -17.78
CA ASP A 181 -4.11 3.55 -16.79
C ASP A 181 -4.39 3.04 -15.36
N THR A 182 -5.24 2.00 -15.20
CA THR A 182 -5.44 1.36 -13.88
C THR A 182 -4.13 0.80 -13.35
N ILE A 183 -3.33 0.16 -14.22
CA ILE A 183 -1.98 -0.30 -13.87
C ILE A 183 -1.08 0.88 -13.53
N VAL A 184 -1.08 1.94 -14.35
CA VAL A 184 -0.26 3.14 -14.10
C VAL A 184 -0.58 3.75 -12.73
N THR A 185 -1.86 3.96 -12.42
CA THR A 185 -2.31 4.52 -11.13
C THR A 185 -1.98 3.59 -9.97
N LEU A 186 -2.27 2.29 -10.08
CA LEU A 186 -1.96 1.30 -9.04
C LEU A 186 -0.46 1.25 -8.74
N SER A 187 0.38 1.22 -9.78
CA SER A 187 1.84 1.21 -9.62
C SER A 187 2.33 2.52 -8.99
N ALA A 188 1.76 3.66 -9.37
CA ALA A 188 2.08 4.93 -8.74
C ALA A 188 1.73 4.95 -7.24
N VAL A 189 0.56 4.44 -6.86
CA VAL A 189 0.14 4.31 -5.45
C VAL A 189 1.11 3.44 -4.67
N ASN A 190 1.44 2.25 -5.19
CA ASN A 190 2.34 1.31 -4.51
C ASN A 190 3.73 1.92 -4.30
N THR A 191 4.30 2.53 -5.34
CA THR A 191 5.64 3.12 -5.28
C THR A 191 5.68 4.35 -4.37
N ALA A 192 4.69 5.24 -4.46
CA ALA A 192 4.59 6.38 -3.55
C ALA A 192 4.41 5.90 -2.10
N ASN A 193 3.54 4.92 -1.85
CA ASN A 193 3.36 4.38 -0.49
C ASN A 193 4.67 3.82 0.07
N ALA A 194 5.42 3.02 -0.71
CA ALA A 194 6.71 2.50 -0.27
C ALA A 194 7.71 3.63 0.05
N PHE A 195 7.79 4.63 -0.82
CA PHE A 195 8.64 5.80 -0.64
C PHE A 195 8.28 6.57 0.64
N PHE A 196 7.00 6.90 0.82
CA PHE A 196 6.53 7.69 1.96
C PHE A 196 6.50 6.92 3.28
N VAL A 197 6.37 5.59 3.25
CA VAL A 197 6.56 4.74 4.46
C VAL A 197 8.00 4.86 4.97
N VAL A 198 8.98 4.83 4.06
CA VAL A 198 10.38 5.05 4.44
C VAL A 198 10.59 6.48 4.93
N LEU A 199 10.06 7.48 4.24
CA LEU A 199 10.15 8.87 4.69
C LEU A 199 9.52 9.06 6.08
N ALA A 200 8.33 8.50 6.32
CA ALA A 200 7.66 8.56 7.60
C ALA A 200 8.50 7.91 8.71
N LEU A 201 9.25 6.85 8.42
CA LEU A 201 10.19 6.26 9.38
C LEU A 201 11.22 7.30 9.87
N PHE A 202 11.76 8.12 8.98
CA PHE A 202 12.72 9.17 9.35
C PHE A 202 12.08 10.42 9.96
N VAL A 203 10.83 10.75 9.62
CA VAL A 203 10.18 11.98 10.10
C VAL A 203 9.47 11.78 11.44
N VAL A 204 8.77 10.65 11.61
CA VAL A 204 7.94 10.37 12.79
C VAL A 204 8.46 9.20 13.65
N GLU A 205 9.54 8.52 13.24
CA GLU A 205 10.17 7.40 13.96
C GLU A 205 9.21 6.23 14.24
N ARG A 206 8.23 6.03 13.36
CA ARG A 206 7.23 4.97 13.47
C ARG A 206 7.25 4.12 12.22
N ALA A 207 7.51 2.84 12.36
CA ALA A 207 7.32 1.88 11.28
C ALA A 207 5.84 1.76 10.88
N ARG A 208 5.59 1.73 9.56
CA ARG A 208 4.27 1.61 8.94
C ARG A 208 4.13 0.40 8.01
N SER A 209 5.20 -0.37 7.87
CA SER A 209 5.22 -1.66 7.16
C SER A 209 6.13 -2.64 7.88
N GLY A 210 5.97 -3.94 7.60
CA GLY A 210 6.85 -4.96 8.17
C GLY A 210 8.32 -4.76 7.80
N ALA A 211 8.59 -4.32 6.56
CA ALA A 211 9.95 -3.98 6.13
C ALA A 211 10.52 -2.78 6.90
N ALA A 212 9.73 -1.72 7.10
CA ALA A 212 10.17 -0.55 7.88
C ALA A 212 10.42 -0.92 9.36
N LEU A 213 9.63 -1.83 9.92
CA LEU A 213 9.82 -2.33 11.29
C LEU A 213 11.14 -3.09 11.40
N ALA A 214 11.43 -3.99 10.46
CA ALA A 214 12.69 -4.70 10.42
C ALA A 214 13.89 -3.74 10.33
N ILE A 215 13.80 -2.68 9.52
CA ILE A 215 14.85 -1.66 9.43
C ILE A 215 15.06 -0.97 10.79
N GLN A 216 13.96 -0.59 11.46
CA GLN A 216 13.99 0.07 12.77
C GLN A 216 14.59 -0.84 13.87
N GLU A 217 14.39 -2.15 13.79
CA GLU A 217 14.96 -3.12 14.73
C GLU A 217 16.46 -3.37 14.46
N MET A 218 16.90 -3.28 13.20
CA MET A 218 18.30 -3.49 12.83
C MET A 218 19.21 -2.29 13.11
N LYS A 219 18.70 -1.06 13.00
CA LYS A 219 19.50 0.16 13.14
C LYS A 219 18.69 1.30 13.76
N SER A 220 19.34 2.10 14.61
CA SER A 220 18.75 3.35 15.08
C SER A 220 18.51 4.31 13.91
N ILE A 221 17.30 4.87 13.88
CA ILE A 221 16.90 5.83 12.85
C ILE A 221 17.24 7.23 13.35
N LEU A 222 17.95 8.01 12.53
CA LEU A 222 18.19 9.42 12.81
C LEU A 222 16.98 10.23 12.34
N LYS A 223 16.33 10.93 13.28
CA LYS A 223 15.15 11.72 12.97
C LYS A 223 15.48 12.90 12.06
N TRP A 224 14.67 13.11 11.03
CA TRP A 224 14.80 14.24 10.11
C TRP A 224 14.15 15.51 10.67
N ASP A 225 14.90 16.21 11.53
CA ASP A 225 14.45 17.44 12.21
C ASP A 225 14.95 18.78 11.61
N SER A 226 15.88 18.75 10.65
CA SER A 226 16.40 19.94 9.96
C SER A 226 15.89 20.09 8.51
N ILE A 227 16.32 21.15 7.81
CA ILE A 227 15.98 21.37 6.40
C ILE A 227 16.64 20.31 5.49
N MET A 228 17.87 19.90 5.82
CA MET A 228 18.59 18.86 5.08
C MET A 228 18.28 17.48 5.66
N PRO A 229 18.22 16.43 4.82
CA PRO A 229 18.05 15.06 5.29
C PRO A 229 19.22 14.63 6.19
N PRO A 230 19.00 13.70 7.13
CA PRO A 230 20.06 13.12 7.93
C PRO A 230 21.08 12.37 7.02
N PRO A 231 22.37 12.36 7.39
CA PRO A 231 23.44 11.73 6.62
C PRO A 231 23.37 10.19 6.59
#